data_AF-A0A951KNU9-F1
#
_entry.id   AF-A0A951KNU9-F1
#
_cell.length_a   1.000
_cell.length_b   1.000
_cell.length_c   1.000
_cell.angle_alpha   90.00
_cell.angle_beta   90.00
_cell.angle_gamma   90.00
#
_symmetry.space_group_name_H-M   'P 1'
#
loop_
_entity.id
_entity.type
_entity.pdbx_description
1 polymer ?
#
loop_
_entity_poly.entity_id
_entity_poly.type
_entity_poly.pdbx_seq_one_letter_code
_entity_poly.pdbx_strand_id
1 'polypeptide(L)'
;MSYWYQTVRDWTMQLVRLPSVTNTPGETEFPQRLYELLAALPYFKAHPENLWLERTTNDLHERYNLFALVTGSTPATVILSGHYDVVSIDNYGHLAPWAYDPEALLPRLIAELQADCRSGSDHLALHDLQSGDFLPGRGVLDMKSGLAAGIAVLSRFAQQSQRHGNLLFITTPDEEDSSHGMRAAALRLPAIAEERTLAFEAAINLDATNDRGDGSVGQVVYLGTVGKLLPSIYVVGRDTHAGVPFDGVNANLLAAEITRRIECNTALSDVVDGAVSPPPVSLKQSDLKTQYDVTTPAAAWCYYNVLTHGRSASEVLEQISGLVREALDSALGYLHEQARRYNQLAGQPGEPPAWQPLVLTFAELQARVQQQNNSAAQAAVAELAQRLADDPTLDLP
;
A
#
# COMPACT_ATOMS: atom_id res chain seq x y z
N MET A 1 -6.59 -34.55 16.66
CA MET A 1 -6.66 -33.20 16.06
C MET A 1 -7.93 -33.10 15.23
N SER A 2 -8.59 -31.94 15.22
CA SER A 2 -9.83 -31.72 14.44
C SER A 2 -9.56 -31.87 12.94
N TYR A 3 -10.55 -32.33 12.17
CA TYR A 3 -10.53 -32.35 10.69
C TYR A 3 -10.00 -31.04 10.09
N TRP A 4 -10.47 -29.90 10.62
CA TRP A 4 -10.09 -28.56 10.16
C TRP A 4 -8.60 -28.29 10.28
N TYR A 5 -8.02 -28.49 11.48
CA TYR A 5 -6.59 -28.24 11.69
C TYR A 5 -5.69 -29.01 10.69
N GLN A 6 -5.91 -30.32 10.54
CA GLN A 6 -5.05 -31.12 9.66
C GLN A 6 -5.22 -30.70 8.19
N THR A 7 -6.46 -30.51 7.73
CA THR A 7 -6.72 -30.07 6.35
C THR A 7 -6.13 -28.71 6.06
N VAL A 8 -6.29 -27.74 6.96
CA VAL A 8 -5.73 -26.39 6.79
C VAL A 8 -4.21 -26.44 6.81
N ARG A 9 -3.60 -27.16 7.76
CA ARG A 9 -2.14 -27.32 7.82
C ARG A 9 -1.59 -27.92 6.53
N ASP A 10 -2.21 -28.97 6.01
CA ASP A 10 -1.73 -29.63 4.78
C ASP A 10 -1.83 -28.72 3.55
N TRP A 11 -2.87 -27.88 3.47
CA TRP A 11 -2.96 -26.83 2.46
C TRP A 11 -1.93 -25.73 2.67
N THR A 12 -1.76 -25.22 3.90
CA THR A 12 -0.72 -24.22 4.23
C THR A 12 0.65 -24.71 3.77
N MET A 13 1.02 -25.95 4.09
CA MET A 13 2.30 -26.53 3.71
C MET A 13 2.47 -26.58 2.18
N GLN A 14 1.42 -26.95 1.44
CA GLN A 14 1.46 -26.98 -0.02
C GLN A 14 1.63 -25.57 -0.62
N LEU A 15 0.88 -24.59 -0.12
CA LEU A 15 0.93 -23.22 -0.64
C LEU A 15 2.25 -22.52 -0.30
N VAL A 16 2.75 -22.69 0.93
CA VAL A 16 3.99 -22.04 1.39
C VAL A 16 5.20 -22.58 0.64
N ARG A 17 5.21 -23.88 0.28
CA ARG A 17 6.26 -24.51 -0.53
C ARG A 17 6.30 -24.05 -1.99
N LEU A 18 5.35 -23.23 -2.43
CA LEU A 18 5.38 -22.55 -3.72
C LEU A 18 5.92 -21.12 -3.51
N PRO A 19 7.19 -20.82 -3.79
CA PRO A 19 7.72 -19.47 -3.65
C PRO A 19 6.99 -18.51 -4.58
N SER A 20 6.59 -17.35 -4.05
CA SER A 20 5.78 -16.37 -4.78
C SER A 20 6.12 -14.95 -4.34
N VAL A 21 7.42 -14.63 -4.26
CA VAL A 21 7.82 -13.27 -3.87
C VAL A 21 7.27 -12.26 -4.88
N THR A 22 6.70 -11.15 -4.40
CA THR A 22 6.16 -10.09 -5.26
C THR A 22 7.20 -9.64 -6.29
N ASN A 23 6.76 -9.44 -7.54
CA ASN A 23 7.57 -9.06 -8.69
C ASN A 23 8.63 -10.10 -9.11
N THR A 24 8.44 -11.39 -8.77
CA THR A 24 9.32 -12.49 -9.20
C THR A 24 8.61 -13.50 -10.10
N PRO A 25 9.35 -14.31 -10.89
CA PRO A 25 8.76 -15.39 -11.68
C PRO A 25 7.90 -16.36 -10.86
N GLY A 26 8.24 -16.58 -9.58
CA GLY A 26 7.45 -17.43 -8.68
C GLY A 26 6.03 -16.92 -8.47
N GLU A 27 5.83 -15.59 -8.43
CA GLU A 27 4.50 -14.98 -8.34
C GLU A 27 3.68 -15.23 -9.63
N THR A 28 4.31 -15.12 -10.79
CA THR A 28 3.69 -15.43 -12.09
C THR A 28 3.29 -16.91 -12.19
N GLU A 29 4.12 -17.82 -11.68
CA GLU A 29 3.90 -19.26 -11.76
C GLU A 29 2.87 -19.79 -10.74
N PHE A 30 2.77 -19.16 -9.57
CA PHE A 30 1.91 -19.59 -8.46
C PHE A 30 0.46 -19.90 -8.85
N PRO A 31 -0.30 -19.01 -9.54
CA PRO A 31 -1.72 -19.24 -9.83
C PRO A 31 -1.94 -20.49 -10.70
N GLN A 32 -1.01 -20.81 -11.61
CA GLN A 32 -1.09 -22.02 -12.42
C GLN A 32 -0.89 -23.28 -11.57
N ARG A 33 0.03 -23.26 -10.60
CA ARG A 33 0.25 -24.37 -9.67
C ARG A 33 -0.93 -24.55 -8.72
N LEU A 34 -1.52 -23.46 -8.24
CA LEU A 34 -2.74 -23.52 -7.44
C LEU A 34 -3.92 -24.05 -8.25
N TYR A 35 -4.06 -23.64 -9.52
CA TYR A 35 -5.07 -24.18 -10.43
C TYR A 35 -4.96 -25.70 -10.56
N GLU A 36 -3.76 -26.24 -10.76
CA GLU A 36 -3.52 -27.69 -10.83
C GLU A 36 -3.98 -28.42 -9.57
N LEU A 37 -3.69 -27.86 -8.39
CA LEU A 37 -4.10 -28.41 -7.10
C LEU A 37 -5.63 -28.40 -6.93
N LEU A 38 -6.29 -27.28 -7.25
CA LEU A 38 -7.75 -27.16 -7.12
C LEU A 38 -8.51 -27.98 -8.17
N ALA A 39 -8.00 -28.06 -9.41
CA ALA A 39 -8.55 -28.89 -10.47
C ALA A 39 -8.53 -30.39 -10.11
N ALA A 40 -7.66 -30.81 -9.17
CA ALA A 40 -7.63 -32.17 -8.67
C ALA A 40 -8.80 -32.51 -7.72
N LEU A 41 -9.51 -31.50 -7.18
CA LEU A 41 -10.65 -31.69 -6.28
C LEU A 41 -11.87 -32.26 -7.04
N PRO A 42 -12.65 -33.18 -6.44
CA PRO A 42 -13.76 -33.83 -7.13
C PRO A 42 -14.78 -32.87 -7.77
N TYR A 43 -15.07 -31.75 -7.09
CA TYR A 43 -16.00 -30.76 -7.61
C TYR A 43 -15.49 -30.08 -8.88
N PHE A 44 -14.24 -29.59 -8.89
CA PHE A 44 -13.66 -28.91 -10.06
C PHE A 44 -13.31 -29.88 -11.21
N LYS A 45 -13.13 -31.18 -10.92
CA LYS A 45 -13.10 -32.21 -11.98
C LYS A 45 -14.45 -32.34 -12.69
N ALA A 46 -15.55 -32.27 -11.93
CA ALA A 46 -16.90 -32.35 -12.48
C ALA A 46 -17.37 -31.03 -13.12
N HIS A 47 -16.82 -29.91 -12.64
CA HIS A 47 -17.17 -28.55 -13.03
C HIS A 47 -15.92 -27.72 -13.39
N PRO A 48 -15.16 -28.10 -14.43
CA PRO A 48 -13.94 -27.39 -14.80
C PRO A 48 -14.20 -25.94 -15.21
N GLU A 49 -15.40 -25.61 -15.70
CA GLU A 49 -15.83 -24.26 -16.06
C GLU A 49 -15.91 -23.29 -14.87
N ASN A 50 -15.88 -23.82 -13.65
CA ASN A 50 -15.97 -23.06 -12.41
C ASN A 50 -14.60 -22.79 -11.76
N LEU A 51 -13.51 -23.12 -12.43
CA LEU A 51 -12.15 -22.79 -12.03
C LEU A 51 -11.45 -22.13 -13.22
N TRP A 52 -10.98 -20.89 -13.08
CA TRP A 52 -10.33 -20.17 -14.18
C TRP A 52 -9.30 -19.15 -13.68
N LEU A 53 -8.46 -18.70 -14.60
CA LEU A 53 -7.47 -17.65 -14.40
C LEU A 53 -7.85 -16.42 -15.23
N GLU A 54 -7.73 -15.23 -14.67
CA GLU A 54 -7.81 -13.97 -15.43
C GLU A 54 -6.55 -13.16 -15.21
N ARG A 55 -5.96 -12.68 -16.32
CA ARG A 55 -4.74 -11.86 -16.29
C ARG A 55 -5.03 -10.51 -15.64
N THR A 56 -4.06 -9.98 -14.88
CA THR A 56 -4.09 -8.61 -14.38
C THR A 56 -4.11 -7.57 -15.51
N THR A 57 -4.60 -6.37 -15.21
CA THR A 57 -4.67 -5.24 -16.15
C THR A 57 -3.76 -4.12 -15.68
N ASN A 58 -3.17 -3.37 -16.62
CA ASN A 58 -2.21 -2.27 -16.35
C ASN A 58 -1.01 -2.71 -15.51
N ASP A 59 -0.53 -3.93 -15.77
CA ASP A 59 0.52 -4.57 -14.99
C ASP A 59 1.77 -4.76 -15.87
N LEU A 60 2.94 -4.37 -15.36
CA LEU A 60 4.22 -4.58 -16.01
C LEU A 60 4.64 -6.05 -15.99
N HIS A 61 4.15 -6.81 -15.01
CA HIS A 61 4.38 -8.23 -14.86
C HIS A 61 3.20 -9.03 -15.43
N GLU A 62 3.48 -10.22 -15.94
CA GLU A 62 2.42 -11.15 -16.35
C GLU A 62 1.95 -11.96 -15.13
N ARG A 63 0.79 -11.59 -14.58
CA ARG A 63 0.24 -12.20 -13.36
C ARG A 63 -1.25 -12.49 -13.52
N TYR A 64 -1.77 -13.38 -12.68
CA TYR A 64 -3.13 -13.90 -12.84
C TYR A 64 -3.87 -13.99 -11.51
N ASN A 65 -5.09 -13.48 -11.50
CA ASN A 65 -6.06 -13.85 -10.48
C ASN A 65 -6.56 -15.27 -10.76
N LEU A 66 -6.75 -16.07 -9.72
CA LEU A 66 -7.45 -17.34 -9.80
C LEU A 66 -8.84 -17.20 -9.19
N PHE A 67 -9.85 -17.71 -9.88
CA PHE A 67 -11.22 -17.76 -9.43
C PHE A 67 -11.70 -19.21 -9.34
N ALA A 68 -12.32 -19.57 -8.22
CA ALA A 68 -12.89 -20.89 -7.97
C ALA A 68 -14.30 -20.76 -7.40
N LEU A 69 -15.30 -21.15 -8.17
CA LEU A 69 -16.72 -21.02 -7.83
C LEU A 69 -17.34 -22.37 -7.45
N VAL A 70 -17.91 -22.47 -6.26
CA VAL A 70 -18.76 -23.62 -5.88
C VAL A 70 -20.19 -23.15 -5.82
N THR A 71 -21.05 -23.70 -6.68
CA THR A 71 -22.43 -23.27 -6.82
C THR A 71 -23.39 -24.09 -5.96
N GLY A 72 -24.44 -23.45 -5.48
CA GLY A 72 -25.55 -24.07 -4.78
C GLY A 72 -26.89 -23.70 -5.41
N SER A 73 -27.94 -23.78 -4.60
CA SER A 73 -29.33 -23.68 -5.06
C SER A 73 -29.85 -22.26 -5.29
N THR A 74 -29.11 -21.23 -4.87
CA THR A 74 -29.54 -19.82 -4.93
C THR A 74 -28.43 -18.90 -5.44
N PRO A 75 -28.75 -17.71 -5.99
CA PRO A 75 -27.75 -16.73 -6.43
C PRO A 75 -26.89 -16.12 -5.32
N ALA A 76 -27.38 -16.09 -4.07
CA ALA A 76 -26.66 -15.55 -2.91
C ALA A 76 -25.24 -16.10 -2.82
N THR A 77 -24.23 -15.24 -2.76
CA THR A 77 -22.82 -15.60 -2.93
C THR A 77 -21.96 -14.87 -1.90
N VAL A 78 -21.10 -15.63 -1.22
CA VAL A 78 -20.04 -15.09 -0.36
C VAL A 78 -18.71 -15.22 -1.09
N ILE A 79 -17.95 -14.12 -1.11
CA ILE A 79 -16.61 -14.07 -1.67
C ILE A 79 -15.61 -14.38 -0.55
N LEU A 80 -14.67 -15.28 -0.82
CA LEU A 80 -13.50 -15.53 0.00
C LEU A 80 -12.28 -15.04 -0.79
N SER A 81 -11.54 -14.06 -0.30
CA SER A 81 -10.43 -13.49 -1.05
C SER A 81 -9.15 -13.43 -0.24
N GLY A 82 -8.02 -13.42 -0.93
CA GLY A 82 -6.71 -13.18 -0.34
C GLY A 82 -5.62 -13.14 -1.39
N HIS A 83 -4.41 -12.78 -0.98
CA HIS A 83 -3.27 -12.73 -1.88
C HIS A 83 -2.33 -13.91 -1.66
N TYR A 84 -1.60 -14.25 -2.72
CA TYR A 84 -0.65 -15.35 -2.69
C TYR A 84 0.81 -14.90 -2.80
N ASP A 85 1.04 -13.66 -3.22
CA ASP A 85 2.38 -13.08 -3.22
C ASP A 85 2.86 -12.86 -1.79
N VAL A 86 4.17 -12.77 -1.61
CA VAL A 86 4.78 -12.61 -0.29
C VAL A 86 5.94 -11.62 -0.39
N VAL A 87 6.22 -10.87 0.68
CA VAL A 87 7.45 -10.05 0.71
C VAL A 87 8.74 -10.88 0.69
N SER A 88 9.87 -10.19 0.50
CA SER A 88 11.21 -10.78 0.46
C SER A 88 11.53 -11.70 1.64
N ILE A 89 12.41 -12.68 1.38
CA ILE A 89 12.99 -13.58 2.37
C ILE A 89 14.37 -13.11 2.87
N ASP A 90 14.87 -11.97 2.40
CA ASP A 90 16.20 -11.47 2.78
C ASP A 90 16.32 -11.26 4.30
N ASN A 91 15.21 -10.95 4.96
CA ASN A 91 15.14 -10.79 6.41
C ASN A 91 15.38 -12.10 7.20
N TYR A 92 15.35 -13.27 6.56
CA TYR A 92 15.74 -14.54 7.19
C TYR A 92 17.27 -14.72 7.25
N GLY A 93 18.05 -13.89 6.55
CA GLY A 93 19.51 -14.00 6.52
C GLY A 93 19.97 -15.40 6.09
N HIS A 94 20.79 -16.04 6.92
CA HIS A 94 21.30 -17.38 6.62
C HIS A 94 20.22 -18.47 6.63
N LEU A 95 19.03 -18.21 7.18
CA LEU A 95 17.89 -19.13 7.20
C LEU A 95 17.00 -19.04 5.96
N ALA A 96 17.25 -18.09 5.06
CA ALA A 96 16.46 -17.88 3.83
C ALA A 96 16.24 -19.16 2.99
N PRO A 97 17.18 -20.11 2.87
CA PRO A 97 16.96 -21.37 2.14
C PRO A 97 15.80 -22.23 2.66
N TRP A 98 15.37 -22.02 3.91
CA TRP A 98 14.27 -22.76 4.53
C TRP A 98 13.00 -21.93 4.70
N ALA A 99 12.95 -20.68 4.21
CA ALA A 99 11.82 -19.77 4.42
C ALA A 99 10.48 -20.34 3.91
N TYR A 100 10.52 -21.18 2.87
CA TYR A 100 9.35 -21.82 2.26
C TYR A 100 9.12 -23.27 2.72
N ASP A 101 9.89 -23.77 3.68
CA ASP A 101 9.69 -25.09 4.28
C ASP A 101 9.54 -24.98 5.79
N PRO A 102 8.30 -24.75 6.27
CA PRO A 102 8.02 -24.53 7.68
C PRO A 102 8.57 -25.59 8.63
N GLU A 103 8.55 -26.86 8.19
CA GLU A 103 9.03 -28.00 8.98
C GLU A 103 10.56 -27.99 9.13
N ALA A 104 11.28 -27.58 8.09
CA ALA A 104 12.72 -27.42 8.15
C ALA A 104 13.15 -26.14 8.86
N LEU A 105 12.34 -25.08 8.77
CA LEU A 105 12.62 -23.78 9.37
C LEU A 105 12.44 -23.79 10.89
N LEU A 106 11.36 -24.41 11.40
CA LEU A 106 11.00 -24.43 12.81
C LEU A 106 12.17 -24.76 13.77
N PRO A 107 12.86 -25.92 13.63
CA PRO A 107 13.96 -26.25 14.55
C PRO A 107 15.16 -25.30 14.42
N ARG A 108 15.40 -24.73 13.24
CA ARG A 108 16.51 -23.78 13.01
C ARG A 108 16.22 -22.43 13.62
N LEU A 109 14.98 -21.95 13.50
CA LEU A 109 14.56 -20.68 14.07
C LEU A 109 14.52 -20.76 15.59
N ILE A 110 14.08 -21.88 16.17
CA ILE A 110 14.20 -22.14 17.62
C ILE A 110 15.66 -22.08 18.07
N ALA A 111 16.57 -22.74 17.35
CA ALA A 111 17.99 -22.75 17.70
C ALA A 111 18.61 -21.34 17.63
N GLU A 112 18.27 -20.55 16.61
CA GLU A 112 18.72 -19.16 16.47
C GLU A 112 18.24 -18.29 17.64
N LEU A 113 16.94 -18.35 17.95
CA LEU A 113 16.35 -17.57 19.06
C LEU A 113 16.89 -18.02 20.43
N GLN A 114 17.22 -19.30 20.60
CA GLN A 114 17.87 -19.79 21.83
C GLN A 114 19.31 -19.28 21.97
N ALA A 115 20.03 -19.15 20.86
CA ALA A 115 21.42 -18.71 20.85
C ALA A 115 21.55 -17.19 21.08
N ASP A 116 20.60 -16.41 20.55
CA ASP A 116 20.73 -14.95 20.48
C ASP A 116 19.37 -14.25 20.66
N CYS A 117 18.78 -14.42 21.85
CA CYS A 117 17.54 -13.75 22.22
C CYS A 117 17.81 -12.30 22.66
N ARG A 118 17.41 -11.32 21.86
CA ARG A 118 17.80 -9.91 22.03
C ARG A 118 16.68 -9.02 22.55
N SER A 119 15.43 -9.47 22.46
CA SER A 119 14.26 -8.64 22.73
C SER A 119 13.12 -9.40 23.42
N GLY A 120 12.14 -8.65 23.94
CA GLY A 120 10.91 -9.25 24.47
C GLY A 120 10.13 -10.02 23.40
N SER A 121 10.13 -9.56 22.15
CA SER A 121 9.50 -10.25 21.03
C SER A 121 10.20 -11.58 20.72
N ASP A 122 11.53 -11.65 20.83
CA ASP A 122 12.27 -12.89 20.60
C ASP A 122 11.91 -13.97 21.64
N HIS A 123 11.74 -13.56 22.92
CA HIS A 123 11.28 -14.49 23.97
C HIS A 123 9.88 -15.03 23.70
N LEU A 124 8.95 -14.16 23.26
CA LEU A 124 7.59 -14.57 22.91
C LEU A 124 7.59 -15.50 21.70
N ALA A 125 8.30 -15.15 20.63
CA ALA A 125 8.43 -15.99 19.45
C ALA A 125 9.05 -17.36 19.79
N LEU A 126 10.09 -17.41 20.62
CA LEU A 126 10.69 -18.67 21.06
C LEU A 126 9.69 -19.53 21.83
N HIS A 127 8.96 -18.94 22.78
CA HIS A 127 7.93 -19.64 23.54
C HIS A 127 6.84 -20.20 22.62
N ASP A 128 6.34 -19.39 21.69
CA ASP A 128 5.28 -19.78 20.76
C ASP A 128 5.73 -20.92 19.84
N LEU A 129 6.94 -20.86 19.29
CA LEU A 129 7.49 -21.93 18.46
C LEU A 129 7.74 -23.22 19.25
N GLN A 130 8.12 -23.13 20.52
CA GLN A 130 8.32 -24.30 21.40
C GLN A 130 7.02 -24.93 21.87
N SER A 131 5.92 -24.18 21.91
CA SER A 131 4.59 -24.70 22.30
C SER A 131 4.08 -25.79 21.35
N GLY A 132 4.47 -25.71 20.07
CA GLY A 132 3.96 -26.57 19.00
C GLY A 132 2.65 -26.08 18.36
N ASP A 133 2.09 -24.97 18.85
CA ASP A 133 0.85 -24.38 18.31
C ASP A 133 1.11 -23.44 17.12
N PHE A 134 2.37 -23.02 16.93
CA PHE A 134 2.78 -22.05 15.91
C PHE A 134 3.74 -22.67 14.89
N LEU A 135 3.63 -22.19 13.65
CA LEU A 135 4.43 -22.65 12.53
C LEU A 135 5.09 -21.45 11.84
N PRO A 136 6.42 -21.43 11.67
CA PRO A 136 7.11 -20.34 10.98
C PRO A 136 7.17 -20.59 9.47
N GLY A 137 7.28 -19.52 8.69
CA GLY A 137 7.51 -19.61 7.25
C GLY A 137 7.02 -18.37 6.52
N ARG A 138 7.69 -18.02 5.43
CA ARG A 138 7.29 -16.90 4.57
C ARG A 138 5.96 -17.25 3.90
N GLY A 139 4.95 -16.42 4.13
CA GLY A 139 3.59 -16.65 3.66
C GLY A 139 2.70 -17.41 4.64
N VAL A 140 3.22 -17.99 5.73
CA VAL A 140 2.40 -18.79 6.65
C VAL A 140 1.34 -17.92 7.32
N LEU A 141 1.76 -16.84 7.99
CA LEU A 141 0.83 -15.90 8.62
C LEU A 141 0.11 -15.06 7.56
N ASP A 142 0.89 -14.47 6.65
CA ASP A 142 0.47 -13.44 5.72
C ASP A 142 0.73 -13.88 4.26
N MET A 143 -0.26 -14.42 3.55
CA MET A 143 -1.55 -14.87 4.09
C MET A 143 -1.98 -16.26 3.62
N LYS A 144 -1.01 -17.11 3.25
CA LYS A 144 -1.29 -18.43 2.66
C LYS A 144 -2.01 -19.39 3.61
N SER A 145 -1.89 -19.27 4.93
CA SER A 145 -2.77 -20.04 5.84
C SER A 145 -4.22 -19.58 5.81
N GLY A 146 -4.45 -18.29 5.58
CA GLY A 146 -5.77 -17.75 5.28
C GLY A 146 -6.35 -18.36 4.01
N LEU A 147 -5.57 -18.37 2.92
CA LEU A 147 -5.95 -19.06 1.68
C LEU A 147 -6.25 -20.55 1.91
N ALA A 148 -5.41 -21.25 2.68
CA ALA A 148 -5.61 -22.65 3.03
C ALA A 148 -6.91 -22.88 3.79
N ALA A 149 -7.26 -22.00 4.73
CA ALA A 149 -8.56 -22.02 5.42
C ALA A 149 -9.72 -21.81 4.45
N GLY A 150 -9.60 -20.84 3.53
CA GLY A 150 -10.57 -20.61 2.46
C GLY A 150 -10.78 -21.83 1.56
N ILE A 151 -9.71 -22.49 1.12
CA ILE A 151 -9.76 -23.72 0.31
C ILE A 151 -10.40 -24.87 1.08
N ALA A 152 -10.10 -25.02 2.38
CA ALA A 152 -10.71 -26.04 3.23
C ALA A 152 -12.24 -25.84 3.36
N VAL A 153 -12.68 -24.60 3.57
CA VAL A 153 -14.10 -24.23 3.61
C VAL A 153 -14.78 -24.48 2.27
N LEU A 154 -14.17 -24.02 1.16
CA LEU A 154 -14.65 -24.23 -0.20
C LEU A 154 -14.83 -25.72 -0.53
N SER A 155 -13.81 -26.52 -0.20
CA SER A 155 -13.80 -27.98 -0.41
C SER A 155 -14.88 -28.68 0.43
N ARG A 156 -15.05 -28.26 1.68
CA ARG A 156 -16.08 -28.83 2.56
C ARG A 156 -17.49 -28.48 2.08
N PHE A 157 -17.70 -27.23 1.65
CA PHE A 157 -18.97 -26.77 1.08
C PHE A 157 -19.33 -27.57 -0.19
N ALA A 158 -18.36 -27.77 -1.08
CA ALA A 158 -18.56 -28.54 -2.31
C ALA A 158 -18.98 -30.00 -2.09
N GLN A 159 -18.64 -30.59 -0.94
CA GLN A 159 -19.01 -31.96 -0.58
C GLN A 159 -20.43 -32.09 0.02
N GLN A 160 -21.11 -30.98 0.33
CA GLN A 160 -22.46 -31.03 0.88
C GLN A 160 -23.44 -31.47 -0.21
N SER A 161 -24.39 -32.35 0.15
CA SER A 161 -25.45 -32.82 -0.74
C SER A 161 -26.47 -31.73 -1.08
N GLN A 162 -26.68 -30.79 -0.16
CA GLN A 162 -27.50 -29.60 -0.37
C GLN A 162 -26.66 -28.36 -0.01
N ARG A 163 -26.50 -27.47 -1.00
CA ARG A 163 -25.79 -26.20 -0.87
C ARG A 163 -26.79 -25.06 -1.04
N HIS A 164 -26.83 -24.17 -0.06
CA HIS A 164 -27.60 -22.92 -0.13
C HIS A 164 -26.63 -21.78 -0.39
N GLY A 165 -26.84 -21.05 -1.48
CA GLY A 165 -25.89 -20.04 -1.97
C GLY A 165 -24.65 -20.61 -2.66
N ASN A 166 -23.71 -19.73 -2.98
CA ASN A 166 -22.45 -20.02 -3.66
C ASN A 166 -21.27 -19.51 -2.84
N LEU A 167 -20.10 -20.13 -3.04
CA LEU A 167 -18.82 -19.60 -2.58
C LEU A 167 -17.95 -19.27 -3.79
N LEU A 168 -17.50 -18.02 -3.89
CA LEU A 168 -16.51 -17.59 -4.87
C LEU A 168 -15.18 -17.33 -4.16
N PHE A 169 -14.20 -18.19 -4.41
CA PHE A 169 -12.84 -18.02 -3.90
C PHE A 169 -11.98 -17.31 -4.94
N ILE A 170 -11.27 -16.26 -4.52
CA ILE A 170 -10.42 -15.42 -5.38
C ILE A 170 -9.04 -15.31 -4.75
N THR A 171 -7.99 -15.67 -5.49
CA THR A 171 -6.62 -15.40 -5.06
C THR A 171 -5.93 -14.43 -6.00
N THR A 172 -5.28 -13.42 -5.45
CA THR A 172 -4.71 -12.30 -6.22
C THR A 172 -3.19 -12.20 -6.08
N PRO A 173 -2.47 -11.77 -7.12
CA PRO A 173 -1.09 -11.29 -7.01
C PRO A 173 -1.03 -9.88 -6.44
N ASP A 174 0.20 -9.45 -6.17
CA ASP A 174 0.63 -8.06 -6.04
C ASP A 174 0.01 -7.27 -4.90
N GLU A 175 -0.55 -7.92 -3.88
CA GLU A 175 -1.18 -7.17 -2.79
C GLU A 175 -0.16 -6.34 -2.02
N GLU A 176 1.05 -6.89 -1.85
CA GLU A 176 2.15 -6.31 -1.06
C GLU A 176 2.80 -5.09 -1.73
N ASP A 177 2.33 -4.71 -2.93
CA ASP A 177 2.79 -3.53 -3.68
C ASP A 177 1.61 -2.72 -4.22
N SER A 178 1.24 -2.92 -5.49
CA SER A 178 0.34 -2.04 -6.24
C SER A 178 -1.09 -2.59 -6.39
N SER A 179 -1.34 -3.80 -5.88
CA SER A 179 -2.59 -4.54 -5.89
C SER A 179 -3.22 -4.67 -7.28
N HIS A 180 -2.41 -4.86 -8.33
CA HIS A 180 -2.90 -5.05 -9.70
C HIS A 180 -3.89 -6.23 -9.80
N GLY A 181 -3.67 -7.27 -8.99
CA GLY A 181 -4.57 -8.41 -8.83
C GLY A 181 -5.99 -8.03 -8.45
N MET A 182 -6.18 -7.57 -7.21
CA MET A 182 -7.51 -7.24 -6.69
C MET A 182 -8.16 -6.08 -7.45
N ARG A 183 -7.39 -5.09 -7.90
CA ARG A 183 -7.91 -3.98 -8.72
C ARG A 183 -8.51 -4.49 -10.03
N ALA A 184 -7.84 -5.41 -10.72
CA ALA A 184 -8.38 -6.04 -11.93
C ALA A 184 -9.61 -6.91 -11.62
N ALA A 185 -9.55 -7.71 -10.55
CA ALA A 185 -10.67 -8.57 -10.15
C ALA A 185 -11.92 -7.76 -9.80
N ALA A 186 -11.78 -6.67 -9.03
CA ALA A 186 -12.88 -5.80 -8.62
C ALA A 186 -13.63 -5.19 -9.82
N LEU A 187 -12.91 -4.83 -10.89
CA LEU A 187 -13.51 -4.33 -12.13
C LEU A 187 -14.27 -5.44 -12.90
N ARG A 188 -13.87 -6.70 -12.76
CA ARG A 188 -14.50 -7.86 -13.41
C ARG A 188 -15.68 -8.43 -12.65
N LEU A 189 -15.72 -8.28 -11.31
CA LEU A 189 -16.76 -8.83 -10.45
C LEU A 189 -18.20 -8.52 -10.92
N PRO A 190 -18.57 -7.29 -11.34
CA PRO A 190 -19.92 -7.02 -11.84
C PRO A 190 -20.30 -7.88 -13.05
N ALA A 191 -19.39 -8.02 -14.02
CA ALA A 191 -19.62 -8.85 -15.19
C ALA A 191 -19.69 -10.34 -14.83
N ILE A 192 -18.81 -10.82 -13.95
CA ILE A 192 -18.85 -12.21 -13.44
C ILE A 192 -20.19 -12.48 -12.74
N ALA A 193 -20.72 -11.53 -11.97
CA ALA A 193 -22.01 -11.66 -11.30
C ALA A 193 -23.15 -11.85 -12.31
N GLU A 194 -23.16 -11.06 -13.39
CA GLU A 194 -24.15 -11.19 -14.47
C GLU A 194 -23.99 -12.52 -15.23
N GLU A 195 -22.78 -12.81 -15.71
CA GLU A 195 -22.43 -14.00 -16.51
C GLU A 195 -22.75 -15.31 -15.77
N ARG A 196 -22.56 -15.33 -14.44
CA ARG A 196 -22.74 -16.52 -13.59
C ARG A 196 -24.01 -16.48 -12.74
N THR A 197 -24.86 -15.46 -12.89
CA THR A 197 -26.09 -15.26 -12.09
C THR A 197 -25.84 -15.31 -10.58
N LEU A 198 -24.90 -14.49 -10.10
CA LEU A 198 -24.51 -14.39 -8.70
C LEU A 198 -25.06 -13.10 -8.09
N ALA A 199 -25.40 -13.15 -6.80
CA ALA A 199 -25.72 -12.01 -5.96
C ALA A 199 -24.71 -11.97 -4.81
N PHE A 200 -23.74 -11.06 -4.87
CA PHE A 200 -22.72 -10.93 -3.82
C PHE A 200 -23.31 -10.30 -2.56
N GLU A 201 -23.29 -11.02 -1.45
CA GLU A 201 -23.87 -10.58 -0.17
C GLU A 201 -22.81 -10.20 0.87
N ALA A 202 -21.62 -10.82 0.77
CA ALA A 202 -20.49 -10.55 1.65
C ALA A 202 -19.16 -10.89 0.98
N ALA A 203 -18.09 -10.26 1.44
CA ALA A 203 -16.71 -10.62 1.12
C ALA A 203 -15.92 -10.79 2.42
N ILE A 204 -15.14 -11.85 2.50
CA ILE A 204 -14.24 -12.15 3.62
C ILE A 204 -12.82 -12.10 3.05
N ASN A 205 -12.05 -11.09 3.46
CA ASN A 205 -10.62 -11.14 3.29
C ASN A 205 -10.05 -12.16 4.29
N LEU A 206 -9.30 -13.13 3.80
CA LEU A 206 -8.75 -14.24 4.58
C LEU A 206 -7.45 -13.87 5.29
N ASP A 207 -7.06 -12.61 5.25
CA ASP A 207 -5.80 -12.08 5.78
C ASP A 207 -5.72 -12.20 7.31
N ALA A 208 -4.50 -12.18 7.84
CA ALA A 208 -4.25 -12.16 9.26
C ALA A 208 -4.66 -10.81 9.87
N THR A 209 -5.35 -10.87 11.00
CA THR A 209 -5.63 -9.68 11.82
C THR A 209 -4.73 -9.68 13.04
N ASN A 210 -4.60 -8.51 13.67
CA ASN A 210 -3.90 -8.38 14.93
C ASN A 210 -4.86 -8.04 16.07
N ASP A 211 -4.62 -8.69 17.21
CA ASP A 211 -5.13 -8.19 18.48
C ASP A 211 -4.15 -7.11 18.97
N ARG A 212 -4.65 -5.86 19.03
CA ARG A 212 -3.85 -4.71 19.52
C ARG A 212 -3.59 -4.76 21.03
N GLY A 213 -4.17 -5.73 21.75
CA GLY A 213 -3.96 -5.98 23.17
C GLY A 213 -2.79 -6.93 23.47
N ASP A 214 -3.00 -7.82 24.44
CA ASP A 214 -2.04 -8.85 24.87
C ASP A 214 -2.24 -10.20 24.15
N GLY A 215 -3.08 -10.23 23.11
CA GLY A 215 -3.43 -11.44 22.38
C GLY A 215 -4.57 -12.25 23.02
N SER A 216 -5.10 -11.84 24.18
CA SER A 216 -6.17 -12.57 24.88
C SER A 216 -7.50 -12.60 24.14
N VAL A 217 -7.75 -11.67 23.19
CA VAL A 217 -8.95 -11.73 22.34
C VAL A 217 -8.83 -12.90 21.37
N GLY A 218 -7.63 -13.16 20.85
CA GLY A 218 -7.27 -14.33 20.03
C GLY A 218 -7.93 -14.42 18.65
N GLN A 219 -9.08 -13.76 18.42
CA GLN A 219 -9.81 -13.73 17.15
C GLN A 219 -10.42 -12.35 16.94
N VAL A 220 -9.75 -11.52 16.15
CA VAL A 220 -10.20 -10.17 15.82
C VAL A 220 -10.68 -10.15 14.37
N VAL A 221 -11.83 -9.54 14.11
CA VAL A 221 -12.34 -9.34 12.75
C VAL A 221 -12.34 -7.84 12.47
N TYR A 222 -11.68 -7.44 11.38
CA TYR A 222 -11.76 -6.07 10.90
C TYR A 222 -13.00 -5.90 10.01
N LEU A 223 -13.83 -4.93 10.35
CA LEU A 223 -15.05 -4.59 9.58
C LEU A 223 -14.79 -3.52 8.51
N GLY A 224 -13.56 -3.03 8.42
CA GLY A 224 -13.13 -2.02 7.47
C GLY A 224 -11.62 -1.88 7.48
N THR A 225 -11.10 -1.09 6.54
CA THR A 225 -9.68 -0.75 6.44
C THR A 225 -9.49 0.76 6.53
N VAL A 226 -8.26 1.18 6.82
CA VAL A 226 -7.88 2.59 6.75
C VAL A 226 -7.66 2.99 5.29
N GLY A 227 -8.03 4.21 4.92
CA GLY A 227 -7.54 4.83 3.71
C GLY A 227 -6.11 5.31 3.90
N LYS A 228 -5.33 5.32 2.82
CA LYS A 228 -3.99 5.92 2.77
C LYS A 228 -3.96 6.88 1.59
N LEU A 229 -3.52 8.10 1.86
CA LEU A 229 -3.31 9.13 0.86
C LEU A 229 -1.88 9.63 0.98
N LEU A 230 -1.34 10.05 -0.16
CA LEU A 230 0.00 10.62 -0.24
C LEU A 230 -0.02 12.05 -0.83
N PRO A 231 -0.52 13.05 -0.08
CA PRO A 231 -0.46 14.44 -0.54
C PRO A 231 0.97 14.83 -0.86
N SER A 232 1.17 15.24 -2.11
CA SER A 232 2.46 15.54 -2.69
C SER A 232 2.50 17.00 -3.14
N ILE A 233 3.58 17.70 -2.81
CA ILE A 233 3.66 19.15 -2.92
C ILE A 233 4.95 19.52 -3.66
N TYR A 234 4.77 20.13 -4.83
CA TYR A 234 5.84 20.77 -5.59
C TYR A 234 5.91 22.26 -5.22
N VAL A 235 7.02 22.67 -4.63
CA VAL A 235 7.22 24.02 -4.12
C VAL A 235 8.14 24.77 -5.08
N VAL A 236 7.69 25.92 -5.56
CA VAL A 236 8.47 26.80 -6.45
C VAL A 236 8.81 28.08 -5.71
N GLY A 237 10.10 28.34 -5.59
CA GLY A 237 10.65 29.59 -5.07
C GLY A 237 11.12 30.52 -6.17
N ARG A 238 12.06 31.40 -5.82
CA ARG A 238 12.83 32.21 -6.75
C ARG A 238 14.28 32.11 -6.34
N ASP A 239 15.08 31.49 -7.18
CA ASP A 239 16.50 31.31 -6.92
C ASP A 239 17.26 32.65 -6.95
N THR A 240 18.30 32.72 -6.14
CA THR A 240 19.20 33.87 -6.02
C THR A 240 20.55 33.41 -5.51
N HIS A 241 21.59 34.20 -5.80
CA HIS A 241 22.94 33.98 -5.25
C HIS A 241 22.90 34.12 -3.72
N ALA A 242 23.57 33.22 -2.98
CA ALA A 242 23.54 33.22 -1.51
C ALA A 242 24.07 34.52 -0.86
N GLY A 243 24.83 35.33 -1.60
CA GLY A 243 25.27 36.67 -1.19
C GLY A 243 24.18 37.75 -1.25
N VAL A 244 23.06 37.50 -1.92
CA VAL A 244 21.88 38.39 -1.99
C VAL A 244 20.60 37.59 -1.72
N PRO A 245 20.47 36.99 -0.52
CA PRO A 245 19.44 35.99 -0.23
C PRO A 245 18.01 36.55 -0.26
N PHE A 246 17.84 37.87 -0.21
CA PHE A 246 16.53 38.54 -0.17
C PHE A 246 15.99 38.95 -1.56
N ASP A 247 16.78 38.78 -2.62
CA ASP A 247 16.33 39.01 -4.02
C ASP A 247 15.48 37.84 -4.56
N GLY A 248 15.39 36.75 -3.79
CA GLY A 248 14.66 35.55 -4.11
C GLY A 248 13.90 34.98 -2.92
N VAL A 249 13.33 33.80 -3.10
CA VAL A 249 12.63 33.01 -2.08
C VAL A 249 13.16 31.60 -2.18
N ASN A 250 13.92 31.17 -1.17
CA ASN A 250 14.50 29.84 -1.15
C ASN A 250 13.39 28.78 -0.96
N ALA A 251 13.26 27.85 -1.91
CA ALA A 251 12.25 26.79 -1.86
C ALA A 251 12.37 25.90 -0.61
N ASN A 252 13.58 25.76 -0.03
CA ASN A 252 13.79 25.01 1.21
C ASN A 252 13.13 25.67 2.42
N LEU A 253 13.09 27.00 2.49
CA LEU A 253 12.40 27.70 3.57
C LEU A 253 10.89 27.43 3.52
N LEU A 254 10.32 27.49 2.31
CA LEU A 254 8.90 27.22 2.07
C LEU A 254 8.55 25.77 2.42
N ALA A 255 9.32 24.79 1.92
CA ALA A 255 9.11 23.38 2.22
C ALA A 255 9.23 23.07 3.72
N ALA A 256 10.21 23.67 4.42
CA ALA A 256 10.37 23.49 5.85
C ALA A 256 9.15 24.01 6.65
N GLU A 257 8.59 25.16 6.28
CA GLU A 257 7.41 25.71 6.96
C GLU A 257 6.14 24.91 6.67
N ILE A 258 6.01 24.33 5.47
CA ILE A 258 4.94 23.40 5.12
C ILE A 258 5.04 22.14 5.99
N THR A 259 6.21 21.50 6.03
CA THR A 259 6.44 20.30 6.84
C THR A 259 6.19 20.57 8.32
N ARG A 260 6.67 21.70 8.85
CA ARG A 260 6.46 22.09 10.26
C ARG A 260 4.97 22.15 10.64
N ARG A 261 4.08 22.42 9.69
CA ARG A 261 2.63 22.51 9.92
C ARG A 261 1.90 21.17 9.73
N ILE A 262 2.47 20.23 8.99
CA ILE A 262 1.84 18.94 8.67
C ILE A 262 2.38 17.81 9.56
N GLU A 263 3.69 17.78 9.77
CA GLU A 263 4.40 16.73 10.51
C GLU A 263 3.81 16.51 11.90
N CYS A 264 3.34 15.29 12.16
CA CYS A 264 2.75 14.87 13.42
C CYS A 264 1.63 15.79 13.95
N ASN A 265 0.96 16.57 13.07
CA ASN A 265 -0.10 17.48 13.46
C ASN A 265 -1.40 16.71 13.75
N THR A 266 -1.75 16.57 15.03
CA THR A 266 -2.94 15.83 15.48
C THR A 266 -4.27 16.46 15.07
N ALA A 267 -4.29 17.75 14.67
CA ALA A 267 -5.49 18.35 14.08
C ALA A 267 -5.83 17.75 12.71
N LEU A 268 -4.87 17.07 12.07
CA LEU A 268 -5.05 16.36 10.82
C LEU A 268 -5.45 14.89 11.02
N SER A 269 -5.44 14.36 12.26
CA SER A 269 -5.94 13.01 12.55
C SER A 269 -7.43 12.91 12.27
N ASP A 270 -7.84 11.79 11.70
CA ASP A 270 -9.23 11.46 11.40
C ASP A 270 -9.86 10.66 12.54
N VAL A 271 -11.14 10.90 12.83
CA VAL A 271 -11.84 10.26 13.97
C VAL A 271 -13.18 9.71 13.52
N VAL A 272 -13.33 8.39 13.61
CA VAL A 272 -14.57 7.68 13.28
C VAL A 272 -14.83 6.65 14.38
N ASP A 273 -16.04 6.66 14.95
CA ASP A 273 -16.47 5.72 16.00
C ASP A 273 -15.49 5.54 17.17
N GLY A 274 -14.80 6.63 17.56
CA GLY A 274 -13.80 6.64 18.63
C GLY A 274 -12.42 6.12 18.24
N ALA A 275 -12.23 5.61 17.02
CA ALA A 275 -10.94 5.27 16.44
C ALA A 275 -10.28 6.50 15.82
N VAL A 276 -9.05 6.80 16.25
CA VAL A 276 -8.27 7.96 15.79
C VAL A 276 -7.16 7.49 14.86
N SER A 277 -7.03 8.10 13.68
CA SER A 277 -5.93 7.81 12.77
C SER A 277 -4.64 8.49 13.25
N PRO A 278 -3.46 7.87 13.07
CA PRO A 278 -2.19 8.54 13.29
C PRO A 278 -2.10 9.86 12.50
N PRO A 279 -1.49 10.90 13.04
CA PRO A 279 -1.31 12.16 12.32
C PRO A 279 -0.40 11.96 11.10
N PRO A 280 -0.42 12.89 10.13
CA PRO A 280 0.44 12.82 8.96
C PRO A 280 1.92 12.82 9.28
N VAL A 281 2.70 12.09 8.48
CA VAL A 281 4.16 12.00 8.61
C VAL A 281 4.82 12.31 7.28
N SER A 282 5.84 13.17 7.29
CA SER A 282 6.70 13.45 6.15
C SER A 282 7.53 12.22 5.84
N LEU A 283 7.33 11.67 4.65
CA LEU A 283 8.12 10.54 4.16
C LEU A 283 9.30 11.02 3.31
N LYS A 284 9.18 12.19 2.67
CA LYS A 284 10.25 12.80 1.90
C LYS A 284 10.14 14.32 1.90
N GLN A 285 11.29 14.98 2.02
CA GLN A 285 11.48 16.40 1.74
C GLN A 285 12.88 16.61 1.15
N SER A 286 12.97 17.22 -0.03
CA SER A 286 14.24 17.55 -0.68
C SER A 286 14.08 18.74 -1.62
N ASP A 287 15.14 19.54 -1.80
CA ASP A 287 15.24 20.38 -2.98
C ASP A 287 15.64 19.58 -4.23
N LEU A 288 15.56 20.22 -5.39
CA LEU A 288 15.86 19.62 -6.68
C LEU A 288 17.27 19.95 -7.19
N LYS A 289 18.17 20.49 -6.36
CA LYS A 289 19.56 20.68 -6.78
C LYS A 289 20.22 19.31 -6.91
N THR A 290 20.81 19.06 -8.07
CA THR A 290 21.58 17.83 -8.34
C THR A 290 23.07 17.99 -8.03
N GLN A 291 23.53 19.22 -7.82
CA GLN A 291 24.92 19.54 -7.55
C GLN A 291 25.04 20.79 -6.67
N TYR A 292 26.22 20.97 -6.09
CA TYR A 292 26.54 22.15 -5.32
C TYR A 292 26.81 23.36 -6.23
N ASP A 293 26.19 24.48 -5.90
CA ASP A 293 26.57 25.82 -6.30
C ASP A 293 26.05 26.83 -5.24
N VAL A 294 26.44 28.09 -5.38
CA VAL A 294 26.11 29.17 -4.43
C VAL A 294 24.67 29.72 -4.60
N THR A 295 23.92 29.26 -5.58
CA THR A 295 22.55 29.70 -5.86
C THR A 295 21.57 28.89 -5.02
N THR A 296 20.61 29.57 -4.39
CA THR A 296 19.55 28.93 -3.63
C THR A 296 18.67 28.04 -4.52
N PRO A 297 18.09 26.94 -4.01
CA PRO A 297 17.21 26.09 -4.81
C PRO A 297 15.96 26.82 -5.30
N ALA A 298 15.68 26.67 -6.60
CA ALA A 298 14.49 27.23 -7.24
C ALA A 298 13.22 26.41 -6.94
N ALA A 299 13.36 25.12 -6.63
CA ALA A 299 12.24 24.24 -6.35
C ALA A 299 12.59 23.16 -5.33
N ALA A 300 11.55 22.68 -4.65
CA ALA A 300 11.62 21.58 -3.70
C ALA A 300 10.36 20.70 -3.82
N TRP A 301 10.46 19.49 -3.27
CA TRP A 301 9.40 18.50 -3.29
C TRP A 301 9.27 17.86 -1.92
N CYS A 302 8.03 17.66 -1.47
CA CYS A 302 7.72 16.92 -0.26
C CYS A 302 6.42 16.13 -0.40
N TYR A 303 6.32 15.01 0.32
CA TYR A 303 5.07 14.25 0.43
C TYR A 303 4.90 13.62 1.81
N TYR A 304 3.64 13.41 2.17
CA TYR A 304 3.25 13.01 3.52
C TYR A 304 2.33 11.79 3.47
N ASN A 305 2.54 10.83 4.36
CA ASN A 305 1.60 9.75 4.58
C ASN A 305 0.43 10.25 5.41
N VAL A 306 -0.79 10.20 4.87
CA VAL A 306 -2.03 10.55 5.58
C VAL A 306 -2.93 9.32 5.65
N LEU A 307 -3.25 8.87 6.86
CA LEU A 307 -4.21 7.79 7.09
C LEU A 307 -5.60 8.37 7.37
N THR A 308 -6.61 7.86 6.67
CA THR A 308 -8.00 8.28 6.81
C THR A 308 -8.87 7.13 7.29
N HIS A 309 -9.91 7.43 8.07
CA HIS A 309 -10.92 6.45 8.50
C HIS A 309 -12.28 6.74 7.84
N GLY A 310 -12.61 8.02 7.64
CA GLY A 310 -13.85 8.47 7.01
C GLY A 310 -13.69 9.70 6.11
N ARG A 311 -12.56 10.43 6.19
CA ARG A 311 -12.30 11.58 5.29
C ARG A 311 -12.07 11.13 3.86
N SER A 312 -12.73 11.86 2.95
CA SER A 312 -12.53 11.75 1.51
C SER A 312 -11.18 12.35 1.08
N ALA A 313 -10.69 11.92 -0.09
CA ALA A 313 -9.49 12.48 -0.69
C ALA A 313 -9.61 13.98 -0.97
N SER A 314 -10.81 14.47 -1.32
CA SER A 314 -11.07 15.90 -1.54
C SER A 314 -10.94 16.72 -0.25
N GLU A 315 -11.46 16.22 0.87
CA GLU A 315 -11.36 16.92 2.17
C GLU A 315 -9.90 17.00 2.64
N VAL A 316 -9.15 15.91 2.50
CA VAL A 316 -7.71 15.91 2.82
C VAL A 316 -6.95 16.89 1.94
N LEU A 317 -7.21 16.91 0.62
CA LEU A 317 -6.55 17.83 -0.29
C LEU A 317 -6.87 19.30 0.05
N GLU A 318 -8.12 19.61 0.39
CA GLU A 318 -8.53 20.95 0.78
C GLU A 318 -7.84 21.40 2.08
N GLN A 319 -7.80 20.53 3.09
CA GLN A 319 -7.16 20.81 4.38
C GLN A 319 -5.66 21.04 4.23
N ILE A 320 -4.96 20.17 3.48
CA ILE A 320 -3.53 20.33 3.19
C ILE A 320 -3.29 21.62 2.39
N SER A 321 -4.13 21.91 1.38
CA SER A 321 -4.00 23.15 0.60
C SER A 321 -4.16 24.41 1.47
N GLY A 322 -5.06 24.38 2.46
CA GLY A 322 -5.20 25.43 3.46
C GLY A 322 -3.92 25.63 4.28
N LEU A 323 -3.38 24.56 4.85
CA LEU A 323 -2.13 24.61 5.63
C LEU A 323 -0.93 25.08 4.79
N VAL A 324 -0.86 24.69 3.52
CA VAL A 324 0.19 25.16 2.60
C VAL A 324 0.06 26.66 2.37
N ARG A 325 -1.14 27.22 2.17
CA ARG A 325 -1.32 28.67 2.04
C ARG A 325 -0.80 29.41 3.27
N GLU A 326 -1.21 28.95 4.46
CA GLU A 326 -0.74 29.53 5.72
C GLU A 326 0.77 29.38 5.94
N ALA A 327 1.35 28.26 5.47
CA ALA A 327 2.79 28.03 5.51
C ALA A 327 3.54 29.03 4.64
N LEU A 328 3.07 29.25 3.40
CA LEU A 328 3.68 30.21 2.51
C LEU A 328 3.55 31.64 3.04
N ASP A 329 2.38 32.03 3.56
CA ASP A 329 2.18 33.33 4.20
C ASP A 329 3.16 33.55 5.38
N SER A 330 3.29 32.54 6.24
CA SER A 330 4.22 32.55 7.38
C SER A 330 5.68 32.70 6.94
N ALA A 331 6.12 31.89 5.96
CA ALA A 331 7.48 31.91 5.45
C ALA A 331 7.84 33.24 4.77
N LEU A 332 6.92 33.77 3.94
CA LEU A 332 7.11 35.07 3.27
C LEU A 332 7.11 36.23 4.28
N GLY A 333 6.25 36.19 5.29
CA GLY A 333 6.24 37.16 6.38
C GLY A 333 7.57 37.17 7.15
N TYR A 334 8.08 35.99 7.51
CA TYR A 334 9.40 35.83 8.13
C TYR A 334 10.51 36.40 7.25
N LEU A 335 10.54 36.02 5.96
CA LEU A 335 11.57 36.47 5.02
C LEU A 335 11.56 38.01 4.86
N HIS A 336 10.37 38.60 4.74
CA HIS A 336 10.18 40.04 4.64
C HIS A 336 10.67 40.76 5.91
N GLU A 337 10.40 40.20 7.10
CA GLU A 337 10.92 40.75 8.35
C GLU A 337 12.44 40.66 8.44
N GLN A 338 13.05 39.52 8.09
CA GLN A 338 14.51 39.37 8.11
C GLN A 338 15.20 40.30 7.11
N ALA A 339 14.61 40.50 5.94
CA ALA A 339 15.13 41.43 4.94
C ALA A 339 15.14 42.88 5.45
N ARG A 340 14.06 43.33 6.11
CA ARG A 340 14.02 44.66 6.75
C ARG A 340 15.07 44.81 7.85
N ARG A 341 15.25 43.79 8.70
CA ARG A 341 16.28 43.78 9.75
C ARG A 341 17.69 43.84 9.16
N TYR A 342 17.96 43.09 8.10
CA TYR A 342 19.25 43.11 7.41
C TYR A 342 19.55 44.48 6.80
N ASN A 343 18.58 45.09 6.10
CA ASN A 343 18.75 46.43 5.53
C ASN A 343 19.11 47.47 6.59
N GLN A 344 18.48 47.39 7.77
CA GLN A 344 18.82 48.25 8.92
C GLN A 344 20.26 48.04 9.41
N LEU A 345 20.69 46.79 9.57
CA LEU A 345 22.05 46.46 10.00
C LEU A 345 23.12 46.86 8.97
N ALA A 346 22.81 46.70 7.69
CA ALA A 346 23.72 47.00 6.59
C ALA A 346 23.72 48.49 6.20
N GLY A 347 22.85 49.31 6.80
CA GLY A 347 22.66 50.72 6.42
C GLY A 347 22.17 50.89 4.98
N GLN A 348 21.48 49.90 4.43
CA GLN A 348 20.97 49.92 3.07
C GLN A 348 19.54 50.48 3.02
N PRO A 349 19.26 51.50 2.20
CA PRO A 349 17.91 52.00 2.03
C PRO A 349 17.11 51.07 1.10
N GLY A 350 15.86 50.77 1.46
CA GLY A 350 14.93 50.06 0.58
C GLY A 350 13.96 49.14 1.30
N GLU A 351 12.77 49.01 0.72
CA GLU A 351 11.81 47.97 1.09
C GLU A 351 12.15 46.69 0.32
N PRO A 352 12.19 45.53 1.01
CA PRO A 352 12.44 44.26 0.34
C PRO A 352 11.25 43.88 -0.57
N PRO A 353 11.49 43.00 -1.56
CA PRO A 353 10.44 42.55 -2.47
C PRO A 353 9.22 41.98 -1.73
N ALA A 354 8.02 42.34 -2.21
CA ALA A 354 6.76 41.80 -1.72
C ALA A 354 6.33 40.61 -2.59
N TRP A 355 6.64 39.39 -2.11
CA TRP A 355 6.21 38.15 -2.76
C TRP A 355 4.77 37.82 -2.39
N GLN A 356 4.03 37.23 -3.32
CA GLN A 356 2.67 36.74 -3.08
C GLN A 356 2.63 35.22 -3.22
N PRO A 357 2.03 34.50 -2.25
CA PRO A 357 1.89 33.07 -2.36
C PRO A 357 0.83 32.69 -3.39
N LEU A 358 1.04 31.56 -4.05
CA LEU A 358 0.08 30.95 -4.95
C LEU A 358 0.07 29.44 -4.68
N VAL A 359 -1.09 28.92 -4.30
CA VAL A 359 -1.30 27.48 -4.10
C VAL A 359 -2.34 27.02 -5.11
N LEU A 360 -1.96 26.00 -5.89
CA LEU A 360 -2.79 25.37 -6.90
C LEU A 360 -2.78 23.87 -6.68
N THR A 361 -3.95 23.26 -6.77
CA THR A 361 -4.07 21.84 -7.06
C THR A 361 -3.55 21.56 -8.47
N PHE A 362 -3.18 20.30 -8.74
CA PHE A 362 -2.74 19.91 -10.08
C PHE A 362 -3.82 20.18 -11.15
N ALA A 363 -5.10 19.95 -10.82
CA ALA A 363 -6.22 20.25 -11.72
C ALA A 363 -6.33 21.75 -12.04
N GLU A 364 -6.16 22.64 -11.04
CA GLU A 364 -6.16 24.08 -11.26
C GLU A 364 -4.95 24.53 -12.11
N LEU A 365 -3.77 23.93 -11.89
CA LEU A 365 -2.59 24.19 -12.70
C LEU A 365 -2.82 23.78 -14.16
N GLN A 366 -3.35 22.57 -14.40
CA GLN A 366 -3.69 22.09 -15.74
C GLN A 366 -4.69 23.02 -16.42
N ALA A 367 -5.76 23.43 -15.73
CA ALA A 367 -6.75 24.36 -16.26
C ALA A 367 -6.13 25.72 -16.66
N ARG A 368 -5.21 26.26 -15.84
CA ARG A 368 -4.49 27.51 -16.17
C ARG A 368 -3.60 27.37 -17.40
N VAL A 369 -2.89 26.26 -17.55
CA VAL A 369 -2.05 25.99 -18.73
C VAL A 369 -2.93 25.85 -19.98
N GLN A 370 -4.09 25.21 -19.86
CA GLN A 370 -5.06 25.09 -20.95
C GLN A 370 -5.59 26.46 -21.40
N GLN A 371 -5.96 27.32 -20.45
CA GLN A 371 -6.49 28.67 -20.75
C GLN A 371 -5.48 29.60 -21.42
N GLN A 372 -4.18 29.41 -21.19
CA GLN A 372 -3.13 30.22 -21.84
C GLN A 372 -2.92 29.86 -23.32
N ASN A 373 -3.61 28.85 -23.86
CA ASN A 373 -3.46 28.37 -25.25
C ASN A 373 -2.00 28.09 -25.64
N ASN A 374 -1.16 27.72 -24.66
CA ASN A 374 0.24 27.43 -24.89
C ASN A 374 0.38 25.96 -25.32
N SER A 375 0.17 25.71 -26.62
CA SER A 375 0.25 24.37 -27.22
C SER A 375 1.61 23.69 -26.98
N ALA A 376 2.69 24.46 -26.92
CA ALA A 376 4.02 23.94 -26.60
C ALA A 376 4.11 23.42 -25.15
N ALA A 377 3.55 24.14 -24.18
CA ALA A 377 3.51 23.68 -22.79
C ALA A 377 2.64 22.43 -22.62
N GLN A 378 1.50 22.37 -23.31
CA GLN A 378 0.62 21.19 -23.28
C GLN A 378 1.31 19.95 -23.86
N ALA A 379 1.99 20.12 -25.01
CA ALA A 379 2.77 19.05 -25.63
C ALA A 379 3.92 18.59 -24.72
N ALA A 380 4.64 19.53 -24.10
CA ALA A 380 5.74 19.21 -23.18
C ALA A 380 5.27 18.43 -21.94
N VAL A 381 4.10 18.77 -21.37
CA VAL A 381 3.51 18.03 -20.24
C VAL A 381 3.11 16.62 -20.66
N ALA A 382 2.48 16.47 -21.83
CA ALA A 382 2.07 15.16 -22.34
C ALA A 382 3.29 14.26 -22.66
N GLU A 383 4.32 14.82 -23.31
CA GLU A 383 5.57 14.12 -23.61
C GLU A 383 6.32 13.72 -22.33
N LEU A 384 6.38 14.62 -21.34
CA LEU A 384 6.94 14.31 -20.03
C LEU A 384 6.18 13.19 -19.33
N ALA A 385 4.84 13.25 -19.31
CA ALA A 385 4.01 12.23 -18.69
C ALA A 385 4.21 10.86 -19.34
N GLN A 386 4.25 10.81 -20.69
CA GLN A 386 4.51 9.56 -21.42
C GLN A 386 5.90 9.02 -21.10
N ARG A 387 6.94 9.86 -21.18
CA ARG A 387 8.32 9.44 -20.89
C ARG A 387 8.49 8.93 -19.46
N LEU A 388 7.83 9.55 -18.49
CA LEU A 388 7.86 9.11 -17.09
C LEU A 388 7.06 7.82 -16.88
N ALA A 389 5.92 7.64 -17.55
CA ALA A 389 5.15 6.41 -17.51
C ALA A 389 5.91 5.21 -18.10
N ASP A 390 6.79 5.47 -19.07
CA ASP A 390 7.63 4.45 -19.71
C ASP A 390 8.96 4.20 -18.96
N ASP A 391 9.25 4.91 -17.86
CA ASP A 391 10.49 4.75 -17.08
C ASP A 391 10.28 3.75 -15.91
N PRO A 392 10.77 2.50 -16.03
CA PRO A 392 10.59 1.49 -14.99
C PRO A 392 11.47 1.73 -13.76
N THR A 393 12.37 2.72 -13.80
CA THR A 393 13.23 3.09 -12.67
C THR A 393 12.65 4.24 -11.85
N LEU A 394 11.52 4.79 -12.29
CA LEU A 394 10.86 5.89 -11.62
C LEU A 394 10.19 5.38 -10.34
N ASP A 395 10.83 5.69 -9.20
CA ASP A 395 10.26 5.52 -7.87
C ASP A 395 9.11 6.54 -7.68
N LEU A 396 7.92 6.15 -8.13
CA LEU A 396 6.67 6.86 -7.90
C LEU A 396 6.05 6.34 -6.59
N PRO A 397 5.85 7.21 -5.59
CA PRO A 397 5.25 6.80 -4.34
C PRO A 397 3.71 6.70 -4.42
#